data_AF-A0A4P8R790-F1
#
_entry.id   AF-A0A4P8R790-F1
#
_cell.length_a   1.000
_cell.length_b   1.000
_cell.length_c   1.000
_cell.angle_alpha   90.00
_cell.angle_beta   90.00
_cell.angle_gamma   90.00
#
_symmetry.space_group_name_H-M   'P 1'
#
loop_
_entity.id
_entity.type
_entity.pdbx_description
1 polymer ?
#
loop_
_entity_poly.entity_id
_entity_poly.type
_entity_poly.pdbx_seq_one_letter_code
_entity_poly.pdbx_strand_id
1 'polypeptide(L)'
;MLDLLPDTGLGQGFAVAFVVLDVLLRIVAVLVVPYNRRPPAAMAWLLLIMVQPIAGWIVFATLGHNRLPRMRRRKMLALQDVIGEVTRDIPDEEDPQRSAEWLPGVLQMLRAQTSLPHLGGNACVIHDDFPEQVEAMARAIDGAQRYVHAEFYLIVSSEATEPFFAALERARARGVEVKVLVDHITSVRYPRRKETVARLEAMGARWQDMLPLRPWRGQWQRPDLRNHRKLVVIDGDVGFTGSLNLVDPSYLWSKNVKRGLEWKDTWLEVRGPVVREIDVLFLSDWWAETNELVDQGVGDPARPGEVEASVVPSGPGFEGENNLRLFLECIHTAVDRITIVSPYFVPDDAMSYAITSAAMRGVQVDLFASAIGDQFWTFHAQRSYYETLLRAGVRIWLYREPIVLHSKFMVFDGEHSIFGSSNIDMRSFGLNFEISMLLEGPEMAGRLQEIAERYRRESSELTLEAWLERPRVGQIFDNVARLTSALQ
;
A
#
# COMPACT_ATOMS: atom_id res chain seq x y z
N MET A 1 -66.45 14.09 0.43
CA MET A 1 -65.98 13.42 1.68
C MET A 1 -64.46 13.38 1.69
N LEU A 2 -63.83 14.56 1.53
CA LEU A 2 -62.38 14.78 1.57
C LEU A 2 -62.08 16.24 2.02
N ASP A 3 -62.96 16.77 2.87
CA ASP A 3 -62.71 17.98 3.66
C ASP A 3 -62.71 17.54 5.12
N LEU A 4 -61.55 17.61 5.76
CA LEU A 4 -61.25 17.52 7.21
C LEU A 4 -59.91 16.81 7.44
N LEU A 5 -58.82 17.41 6.95
CA LEU A 5 -57.57 17.39 7.69
C LEU A 5 -57.34 18.83 8.18
N PRO A 6 -57.20 19.07 9.49
CA PRO A 6 -56.96 20.41 10.01
C PRO A 6 -55.61 20.93 9.49
N ASP A 7 -55.66 22.11 8.89
CA ASP A 7 -54.50 22.88 8.43
C ASP A 7 -53.75 23.41 9.67
N THR A 8 -53.03 22.51 10.35
CA THR A 8 -52.26 22.87 11.53
C THR A 8 -51.04 23.67 11.06
N GLY A 9 -50.93 24.94 11.47
CA GLY A 9 -49.74 25.78 11.21
C GLY A 9 -48.41 25.15 11.64
N LEU A 10 -48.47 24.09 12.46
CA LEU A 10 -47.34 23.20 12.76
C LEU A 10 -46.77 22.52 11.51
N GLY A 11 -47.60 21.95 10.63
CA GLY A 11 -47.13 21.27 9.41
C GLY A 11 -46.45 22.23 8.42
N GLN A 12 -46.99 23.43 8.27
CA GLN A 12 -46.39 24.49 7.47
C GLN A 12 -45.07 24.98 8.10
N GLY A 13 -45.02 25.11 9.43
CA GLY A 13 -43.79 25.42 10.16
C GLY A 13 -42.69 24.37 9.97
N PHE A 14 -43.03 23.08 10.03
CA PHE A 14 -42.08 22.00 9.75
C PHE A 14 -41.57 22.01 8.31
N ALA A 15 -42.45 22.27 7.33
CA ALA A 15 -42.05 22.37 5.93
C ALA A 15 -41.06 23.53 5.69
N VAL A 16 -41.34 24.71 6.25
CA VAL A 16 -40.44 25.88 6.16
C VAL A 16 -39.11 25.58 6.85
N ALA A 17 -39.13 25.01 8.06
CA ALA A 17 -37.91 24.65 8.78
C ALA A 17 -37.07 23.63 8.00
N PHE A 18 -37.70 22.64 7.37
CA PHE A 18 -37.01 21.66 6.53
C PHE A 18 -36.34 22.30 5.32
N VAL A 19 -37.04 23.19 4.60
CA VAL A 19 -36.48 23.91 3.44
C VAL A 19 -35.33 24.82 3.86
N VAL A 20 -35.47 25.55 4.96
CA VAL A 20 -34.39 26.41 5.50
C VAL A 20 -33.16 25.58 5.86
N LEU A 21 -33.35 24.43 6.52
CA LEU A 21 -32.27 23.51 6.84
C LEU A 21 -31.61 22.96 5.58
N ASP A 22 -32.39 22.54 4.58
CA ASP A 22 -31.90 22.03 3.29
C ASP A 22 -31.00 23.06 2.57
N VAL A 23 -31.48 24.30 2.46
CA VAL A 23 -30.72 25.41 1.86
C VAL A 23 -29.46 25.73 2.66
N LEU A 24 -29.55 25.79 3.99
CA LEU A 24 -28.41 26.05 4.85
C LEU A 24 -27.33 24.97 4.70
N LEU A 25 -27.71 23.70 4.68
CA LEU A 25 -26.79 22.57 4.49
C LEU A 25 -26.04 22.67 3.16
N ARG A 26 -26.70 23.10 2.08
CA ARG A 26 -26.06 23.32 0.77
C ARG A 26 -25.07 24.49 0.79
N ILE A 27 -25.45 25.62 1.39
CA ILE A 27 -24.58 26.79 1.51
C ILE A 27 -23.32 26.44 2.31
N VAL A 28 -23.51 25.79 3.46
CA VAL A 28 -22.38 25.33 4.30
C VAL A 28 -21.50 24.36 3.52
N ALA A 29 -22.07 23.49 2.69
CA ALA A 29 -21.30 22.54 1.91
C ALA A 29 -20.35 23.24 0.92
N VAL A 30 -20.83 24.27 0.21
CA VAL A 30 -19.98 25.06 -0.72
C VAL A 30 -18.80 25.72 0.00
N LEU A 31 -18.98 26.14 1.25
CA LEU A 31 -17.93 26.79 2.04
C LEU A 31 -16.95 25.78 2.67
N VAL A 32 -17.44 24.63 3.12
CA VAL A 32 -16.66 23.69 3.95
C VAL A 32 -16.06 22.55 3.13
N VAL A 33 -16.79 21.99 2.16
CA VAL A 33 -16.38 20.78 1.43
C VAL A 33 -15.11 21.02 0.61
N PRO A 34 -14.94 22.13 -0.14
CA PRO A 34 -13.74 22.35 -0.95
C PRO A 34 -12.45 22.55 -0.14
N TYR A 35 -12.55 22.89 1.15
CA TYR A 35 -11.40 23.19 1.97
C TYR A 35 -10.40 22.02 2.03
N ASN A 36 -9.17 22.27 1.58
CA ASN A 36 -8.05 21.33 1.57
C ASN A 36 -8.36 19.99 0.88
N ARG A 37 -9.15 20.02 -0.22
CA ARG A 37 -9.47 18.85 -1.05
C ARG A 37 -9.13 19.11 -2.50
N ARG A 38 -8.76 18.05 -3.21
CA ARG A 38 -8.58 18.09 -4.67
C ARG A 38 -9.92 18.48 -5.33
N PRO A 39 -9.95 19.38 -6.33
CA PRO A 39 -11.19 19.87 -6.92
C PRO A 39 -12.16 18.77 -7.39
N PRO A 40 -11.72 17.67 -8.03
CA PRO A 40 -12.63 16.60 -8.43
C PRO A 40 -13.32 15.91 -7.25
N ALA A 41 -12.57 15.65 -6.17
CA ALA A 41 -13.12 15.04 -4.95
C ALA A 41 -14.11 15.99 -4.25
N ALA A 42 -13.77 17.29 -4.16
CA ALA A 42 -14.68 18.29 -3.61
C ALA A 42 -15.98 18.39 -4.42
N MET A 43 -15.89 18.38 -5.75
CA MET A 43 -17.05 18.41 -6.64
C MET A 43 -17.93 17.17 -6.47
N ALA A 44 -17.35 15.97 -6.34
CA ALA A 44 -18.13 14.75 -6.10
C ALA A 44 -18.94 14.83 -4.79
N TRP A 45 -18.32 15.32 -3.71
CA TRP A 45 -19.00 15.52 -2.43
C TRP A 45 -20.07 16.60 -2.49
N LEU A 46 -19.78 17.72 -3.18
CA LEU A 46 -20.76 18.78 -3.40
C LEU A 46 -21.95 18.24 -4.18
N LEU A 47 -21.75 17.51 -5.28
CA LEU A 47 -22.84 16.92 -6.06
C LEU A 47 -23.71 16.01 -5.22
N LEU A 48 -23.11 15.12 -4.42
CA LEU A 48 -23.85 14.23 -3.51
C LEU A 48 -24.72 15.04 -2.53
N ILE A 49 -24.14 16.06 -1.89
CA ILE A 49 -24.85 16.91 -0.93
C ILE A 49 -25.90 17.77 -1.65
N MET A 50 -25.67 18.24 -2.87
CA MET A 50 -26.65 19.04 -3.61
C MET A 50 -27.88 18.22 -4.03
N VAL A 51 -27.70 16.92 -4.31
CA VAL A 51 -28.82 16.02 -4.68
C VAL A 51 -29.55 15.52 -3.44
N GLN A 52 -28.83 15.22 -2.35
CA GLN A 52 -29.39 14.73 -1.08
C GLN A 52 -28.66 15.38 0.11
N PRO A 53 -29.07 16.57 0.60
CA PRO A 53 -28.27 17.29 1.60
C PRO A 53 -28.08 16.54 2.91
N ILE A 54 -29.15 15.97 3.48
CA ILE A 54 -29.07 15.26 4.77
C ILE A 54 -28.22 13.98 4.63
N ALA A 55 -28.55 13.11 3.69
CA ALA A 55 -27.81 11.87 3.48
C ALA A 55 -26.36 12.15 3.03
N GLY A 56 -26.16 13.12 2.14
CA GLY A 56 -24.85 13.54 1.65
C GLY A 56 -23.95 14.04 2.77
N TRP A 57 -24.48 14.84 3.72
CA TRP A 57 -23.71 15.25 4.90
C TRP A 57 -23.38 14.10 5.84
N ILE A 58 -24.27 13.12 6.02
CA ILE A 58 -23.98 11.92 6.82
C ILE A 58 -22.85 11.11 6.18
N VAL A 59 -22.90 10.89 4.87
CA VAL A 59 -21.84 10.17 4.14
C VAL A 59 -20.54 10.99 4.12
N PHE A 60 -20.61 12.30 3.91
CA PHE A 60 -19.44 13.18 3.95
C PHE A 60 -18.78 13.23 5.34
N ALA A 61 -19.57 13.27 6.41
CA ALA A 61 -19.03 13.26 7.77
C ALA A 61 -18.31 11.95 8.10
N THR A 62 -18.74 10.83 7.51
CA THR A 62 -18.16 9.51 7.77
C THR A 62 -16.97 9.18 6.85
N LEU A 63 -16.98 9.61 5.58
CA LEU A 63 -15.99 9.23 4.57
C LEU A 63 -15.21 10.41 3.96
N GLY A 64 -15.72 11.64 4.07
CA GLY A 64 -15.17 12.81 3.37
C GLY A 64 -13.87 13.39 3.94
N HIS A 65 -13.35 12.84 5.04
CA HIS A 65 -12.08 13.27 5.64
C HIS A 65 -11.04 12.14 5.56
N ASN A 66 -9.83 12.42 5.06
CA ASN A 66 -8.73 11.45 4.94
C ASN A 66 -7.86 11.36 6.20
N ARG A 67 -8.24 12.03 7.28
CA ARG A 67 -7.40 12.13 8.48
C ARG A 67 -7.74 11.04 9.48
N LEU A 68 -6.70 10.44 10.04
CA LEU A 68 -6.82 9.56 11.20
C LEU A 68 -7.48 10.28 12.39
N PRO A 69 -8.10 9.54 13.32
CA PRO A 69 -8.59 10.09 14.58
C PRO A 69 -7.53 10.97 15.27
N ARG A 70 -7.95 12.09 15.87
CA ARG A 70 -7.04 13.12 16.44
C ARG A 70 -6.01 12.56 17.42
N MET A 71 -6.36 11.53 18.18
CA MET A 71 -5.46 10.88 19.13
C MET A 71 -4.36 10.09 18.40
N ARG A 72 -4.71 9.31 17.37
CA ARG A 72 -3.75 8.55 16.56
C ARG A 72 -2.80 9.48 15.81
N ARG A 73 -3.29 10.59 15.26
CA ARG A 73 -2.42 11.58 14.61
C ARG A 73 -1.39 12.18 15.59
N ARG A 74 -1.83 12.53 16.81
CA ARG A 74 -0.91 13.04 17.85
C ARG A 74 0.16 12.03 18.23
N LYS A 75 -0.22 10.75 18.34
CA LYS A 75 0.72 9.66 18.55
C LYS A 75 1.78 9.61 17.44
N MET A 76 1.34 9.56 16.18
CA MET A 76 2.26 9.45 15.05
C MET A 76 3.24 10.62 14.96
N LEU A 77 2.78 11.86 15.18
CA LEU A 77 3.66 13.03 15.21
C LEU A 77 4.72 12.94 16.32
N ALA A 78 4.30 12.57 17.54
CA ALA A 78 5.24 12.41 18.65
C ALA A 78 6.29 11.32 18.37
N LEU A 79 5.90 10.27 17.66
CA LEU A 79 6.83 9.21 17.28
C LEU A 79 7.80 9.65 16.18
N GLN A 80 7.32 10.42 15.20
CA GLN A 80 8.17 11.03 14.19
C GLN A 80 9.22 11.94 14.82
N ASP A 81 8.85 12.74 15.83
CA ASP A 81 9.79 13.57 16.60
C ASP A 81 10.86 12.71 17.29
N VAL A 82 10.46 11.62 17.95
CA VAL A 82 11.40 10.68 18.61
C VAL A 82 12.33 10.01 17.60
N ILE A 83 11.81 9.53 16.48
CA ILE A 83 12.63 8.93 15.41
C ILE A 83 13.64 9.96 14.92
N GLY A 84 13.21 11.20 14.63
CA GLY A 84 14.10 12.26 14.19
C GLY A 84 15.13 12.70 15.22
N GLU A 85 14.87 12.55 16.52
CA GLU A 85 15.88 12.73 17.56
C GLU A 85 16.91 11.60 17.58
N VAL A 86 16.46 10.35 17.46
CA VAL A 86 17.33 9.16 17.50
C VAL A 86 18.21 9.05 16.25
N THR A 87 17.69 9.42 15.08
CA THR A 87 18.39 9.29 13.79
C THR A 87 19.17 10.53 13.41
N ARG A 88 19.10 11.62 14.21
CA ARG A 88 19.73 12.92 13.90
C ARG A 88 21.20 12.80 13.55
N ASP A 89 21.93 12.01 14.34
CA ASP A 89 23.38 11.85 14.23
C ASP A 89 23.79 10.65 13.35
N ILE A 90 22.81 9.95 12.76
CA ILE A 90 23.05 8.88 11.78
C ILE A 90 23.06 9.54 10.39
N PRO A 91 24.21 9.68 9.73
CA PRO A 91 24.29 10.29 8.40
C PRO A 91 23.59 9.42 7.35
N ASP A 92 23.15 10.05 6.25
CA ASP A 92 22.82 9.32 5.04
C ASP A 92 24.12 8.73 4.46
N GLU A 93 24.15 7.41 4.26
CA GLU A 93 25.28 6.73 3.64
C GLU A 93 25.11 6.75 2.14
N GLU A 94 26.01 7.45 1.46
CA GLU A 94 26.09 7.52 0.01
C GLU A 94 27.54 7.20 -0.40
N ASP A 95 27.75 6.46 -1.47
CA ASP A 95 29.05 6.39 -2.16
C ASP A 95 29.13 7.51 -3.22
N PRO A 96 29.87 8.61 -2.99
CA PRO A 96 29.92 9.74 -3.91
C PRO A 96 30.49 9.39 -5.30
N GLN A 97 31.12 8.22 -5.46
CA GLN A 97 31.63 7.74 -6.73
C GLN A 97 30.61 6.90 -7.51
N ARG A 98 29.59 6.34 -6.83
CA ARG A 98 28.55 5.48 -7.42
C ARG A 98 27.18 6.15 -7.46
N SER A 99 26.87 7.05 -6.52
CA SER A 99 25.56 7.69 -6.39
C SER A 99 25.26 8.61 -7.57
N ALA A 100 24.03 8.55 -8.07
CA ALA A 100 23.57 9.42 -9.14
C ALA A 100 23.48 10.89 -8.67
N GLU A 101 23.71 11.85 -9.57
CA GLU A 101 23.73 13.30 -9.24
C GLU A 101 22.43 13.81 -8.60
N TRP A 102 21.30 13.17 -8.90
CA TRP A 102 19.98 13.55 -8.38
C TRP A 102 19.69 12.99 -6.99
N LEU A 103 20.38 11.93 -6.57
CA LEU A 103 20.08 11.16 -5.36
C LEU A 103 20.14 12.01 -4.07
N PRO A 104 21.15 12.86 -3.83
CA PRO A 104 21.24 13.61 -2.57
C PRO A 104 20.03 14.52 -2.31
N GLY A 105 19.46 15.11 -3.36
CA GLY A 105 18.24 15.92 -3.25
C GLY A 105 17.02 15.08 -2.86
N VAL A 106 16.92 13.86 -3.40
CA VAL A 106 15.87 12.91 -3.05
C VAL A 106 16.04 12.39 -1.62
N LEU A 107 17.26 12.06 -1.20
CA LEU A 107 17.54 11.60 0.16
C LEU A 107 17.25 12.69 1.19
N GLN A 108 17.63 13.95 0.91
CA GLN A 108 17.26 15.09 1.74
C GLN A 108 15.72 15.23 1.86
N MET A 109 14.99 15.08 0.75
CA MET A 109 13.53 15.10 0.76
C MET A 109 12.96 13.96 1.61
N LEU A 110 13.44 12.74 1.41
CA LEU A 110 12.98 11.56 2.15
C LEU A 110 13.24 11.74 3.65
N ARG A 111 14.45 12.10 4.05
CA ARG A 111 14.82 12.33 5.45
C ARG A 111 13.94 13.40 6.10
N ALA A 112 13.66 14.49 5.39
CA ALA A 112 12.75 15.54 5.89
C ALA A 112 11.31 15.04 6.12
N GLN A 113 10.87 14.01 5.38
CA GLN A 113 9.50 13.47 5.43
C GLN A 113 9.35 12.26 6.34
N THR A 114 10.39 11.44 6.50
CA THR A 114 10.34 10.15 7.21
C THR A 114 11.13 10.18 8.50
N SER A 115 12.12 11.08 8.63
CA SER A 115 13.14 11.05 9.68
C SER A 115 14.01 9.79 9.68
N LEU A 116 13.97 9.00 8.61
CA LEU A 116 14.75 7.77 8.45
C LEU A 116 15.98 8.02 7.57
N PRO A 117 17.17 7.53 7.96
CA PRO A 117 18.38 7.63 7.16
C PRO A 117 18.35 6.80 5.85
N HIS A 118 19.22 7.15 4.91
CA HIS A 118 19.70 6.24 3.89
C HIS A 118 20.85 5.42 4.46
N LEU A 119 20.76 4.09 4.39
CA LEU A 119 21.69 3.19 5.07
C LEU A 119 22.35 2.22 4.09
N GLY A 120 23.68 2.14 4.12
CA GLY A 120 24.47 1.14 3.43
C GLY A 120 24.67 -0.14 4.25
N GLY A 121 25.47 -1.05 3.70
CA GLY A 121 25.88 -2.26 4.41
C GLY A 121 24.85 -3.40 4.37
N ASN A 122 23.83 -3.35 3.51
CA ASN A 122 22.75 -4.33 3.50
C ASN A 122 23.00 -5.46 2.49
N ALA A 123 22.55 -6.66 2.83
CA ALA A 123 22.43 -7.78 1.90
C ALA A 123 20.95 -8.06 1.66
N CYS A 124 20.57 -8.19 0.39
CA CYS A 124 19.19 -8.35 -0.03
C CYS A 124 19.03 -9.62 -0.87
N VAL A 125 17.91 -10.33 -0.72
CA VAL A 125 17.51 -11.47 -1.54
C VAL A 125 16.04 -11.32 -1.91
N ILE A 126 15.69 -11.58 -3.16
CA ILE A 126 14.29 -11.50 -3.63
C ILE A 126 13.79 -12.91 -3.87
N HIS A 127 12.62 -13.21 -3.32
CA HIS A 127 11.87 -14.44 -3.54
C HIS A 127 10.61 -14.11 -4.35
N ASP A 128 10.40 -14.77 -5.49
CA ASP A 128 9.24 -14.56 -6.39
C ASP A 128 8.35 -15.81 -6.55
N ASP A 129 8.57 -16.81 -5.70
CA ASP A 129 7.75 -18.02 -5.60
C ASP A 129 7.19 -18.18 -4.17
N PHE A 130 5.90 -18.47 -4.05
CA PHE A 130 5.20 -18.46 -2.76
C PHE A 130 5.75 -19.49 -1.74
N PRO A 131 5.94 -20.78 -2.10
CA PRO A 131 6.61 -21.74 -1.23
C PRO A 131 7.97 -21.24 -0.73
N GLU A 132 8.81 -20.71 -1.61
CA GLU A 132 10.13 -20.19 -1.25
C GLU A 132 10.03 -19.03 -0.25
N GLN A 133 9.09 -18.10 -0.47
CA GLN A 133 8.85 -16.95 0.42
C GLN A 133 8.49 -17.41 1.84
N VAL A 134 7.57 -18.37 1.94
CA VAL A 134 7.11 -18.91 3.23
C VAL A 134 8.23 -19.70 3.93
N GLU A 135 8.99 -20.49 3.19
CA GLU A 135 10.12 -21.24 3.73
C GLU A 135 11.28 -20.32 4.17
N ALA A 136 11.56 -19.25 3.43
CA ALA A 136 12.59 -18.26 3.79
C ALA A 136 12.26 -17.60 5.13
N MET A 137 11.01 -17.15 5.30
CA MET A 137 10.54 -16.63 6.59
C MET A 137 10.63 -17.68 7.70
N ALA A 138 10.20 -18.92 7.44
CA ALA A 138 10.26 -20.00 8.43
C ALA A 138 11.70 -20.29 8.88
N ARG A 139 12.66 -20.37 7.95
CA ARG A 139 14.08 -20.56 8.24
C ARG A 139 14.65 -19.42 9.09
N ALA A 140 14.30 -18.17 8.77
CA ALA A 140 14.75 -17.02 9.55
C ALA A 140 14.16 -17.04 10.97
N ILE A 141 12.87 -17.35 11.12
CA ILE A 141 12.17 -17.47 12.41
C ILE A 141 12.75 -18.62 13.26
N ASP A 142 13.18 -19.71 12.65
CA ASP A 142 13.84 -20.80 13.38
C ASP A 142 15.19 -20.38 13.99
N GLY A 143 15.85 -19.38 13.39
CA GLY A 143 17.06 -18.75 13.93
C GLY A 143 16.81 -17.71 15.03
N ALA A 144 15.56 -17.30 15.26
CA ALA A 144 15.22 -16.22 16.19
C ALA A 144 15.59 -16.56 17.64
N GLN A 145 16.13 -15.56 18.35
CA GLN A 145 16.60 -15.65 19.73
C GLN A 145 15.84 -14.72 20.70
N ARG A 146 15.40 -13.55 20.24
CA ARG A 146 14.80 -12.50 21.08
C ARG A 146 13.33 -12.31 20.73
N TYR A 147 13.05 -11.95 19.48
CA TYR A 147 11.69 -11.64 19.04
C TYR A 147 11.45 -11.89 17.55
N VAL A 148 10.18 -12.10 17.23
CA VAL A 148 9.62 -12.05 15.89
C VAL A 148 8.46 -11.08 15.89
N HIS A 149 8.57 -10.05 15.06
CA HIS A 149 7.52 -9.09 14.77
C HIS A 149 6.97 -9.39 13.37
N ALA A 150 5.66 -9.58 13.26
CA ALA A 150 5.03 -9.85 11.97
C ALA A 150 3.82 -8.93 11.77
N GLU A 151 3.76 -8.25 10.65
CA GLU A 151 2.65 -7.37 10.28
C GLU A 151 2.21 -7.70 8.87
N PHE A 152 0.90 -7.95 8.70
CA PHE A 152 0.33 -8.25 7.40
C PHE A 152 -1.03 -7.59 7.22
N TYR A 153 -1.29 -7.10 6.01
CA TYR A 153 -2.65 -6.76 5.56
C TYR A 153 -3.60 -7.98 5.67
N LEU A 154 -3.12 -9.16 5.29
CA LEU A 154 -3.83 -10.42 5.44
C LEU A 154 -2.87 -11.54 5.85
N ILE A 155 -3.22 -12.22 6.94
CA ILE A 155 -2.56 -13.45 7.40
C ILE A 155 -3.64 -14.50 7.72
N VAL A 156 -3.45 -15.71 7.19
CA VAL A 156 -4.39 -16.82 7.35
C VAL A 156 -3.60 -18.11 7.56
N SER A 157 -3.92 -18.84 8.64
CA SER A 157 -3.39 -20.19 8.83
C SER A 157 -4.06 -21.17 7.87
N SER A 158 -3.26 -21.75 6.99
CA SER A 158 -3.64 -22.78 6.02
C SER A 158 -2.50 -23.78 5.82
N GLU A 159 -2.72 -24.79 4.98
CA GLU A 159 -1.68 -25.75 4.60
C GLU A 159 -0.51 -25.04 3.90
N ALA A 160 -0.80 -24.12 2.98
CA ALA A 160 0.20 -23.34 2.25
C ALA A 160 1.03 -22.42 3.16
N THR A 161 0.48 -21.95 4.28
CA THR A 161 1.20 -21.09 5.24
C THR A 161 1.73 -21.85 6.46
N GLU A 162 1.59 -23.18 6.47
CA GLU A 162 1.98 -24.03 7.60
C GLU A 162 3.43 -23.84 8.04
N PRO A 163 4.44 -23.77 7.14
CA PRO A 163 5.82 -23.63 7.58
C PRO A 163 6.05 -22.36 8.40
N PHE A 164 5.38 -21.25 8.08
CA PHE A 164 5.47 -19.99 8.82
C PHE A 164 4.89 -20.12 10.23
N PHE A 165 3.65 -20.62 10.35
CA PHE A 165 3.01 -20.76 11.67
C PHE A 165 3.73 -21.79 12.56
N ALA A 166 4.17 -22.91 11.98
CA ALA A 166 4.95 -23.91 12.70
C ALA A 166 6.29 -23.33 13.19
N ALA A 167 6.94 -22.45 12.41
CA ALA A 167 8.15 -21.77 12.84
C ALA A 167 7.88 -20.80 14.00
N LEU A 168 6.78 -20.05 13.98
CA LEU A 168 6.37 -19.20 15.10
C LEU A 168 6.11 -20.01 16.38
N GLU A 169 5.45 -21.16 16.27
CA GLU A 169 5.22 -22.08 17.39
C GLU A 169 6.54 -22.59 17.97
N ARG A 170 7.48 -23.00 17.11
CA ARG A 170 8.83 -23.41 17.54
C ARG A 170 9.58 -22.25 18.21
N ALA A 171 9.51 -21.04 17.66
CA ALA A 171 10.14 -19.85 18.24
C ALA A 171 9.57 -19.56 19.64
N ARG A 172 8.25 -19.57 19.79
CA ARG A 172 7.63 -19.38 21.11
C ARG A 172 8.05 -20.47 22.09
N ALA A 173 8.10 -21.73 21.67
CA ALA A 173 8.53 -22.84 22.52
C ALA A 173 9.98 -22.66 23.04
N ARG A 174 10.84 -21.97 22.27
CA ARG A 174 12.19 -21.56 22.70
C ARG A 174 12.22 -20.33 23.61
N GLY A 175 11.08 -19.69 23.86
CA GLY A 175 10.97 -18.47 24.66
C GLY A 175 11.05 -17.16 23.89
N VAL A 176 11.14 -17.21 22.55
CA VAL A 176 11.15 -16.01 21.69
C VAL A 176 9.81 -15.29 21.80
N GLU A 177 9.85 -13.96 21.90
CA GLU A 177 8.64 -13.15 21.88
C GLU A 177 8.06 -13.09 20.47
N VAL A 178 6.77 -13.35 20.31
CA VAL A 178 6.11 -13.25 19.00
C VAL A 178 5.01 -12.20 19.09
N LYS A 179 5.13 -11.14 18.28
CA LYS A 179 4.09 -10.11 18.13
C LYS A 179 3.55 -10.11 16.70
N VAL A 180 2.22 -10.07 16.58
CA VAL A 180 1.54 -10.11 15.28
C VAL A 180 0.53 -8.98 15.14
N LEU A 181 0.63 -8.22 14.05
CA LEU A 181 -0.34 -7.20 13.66
C LEU A 181 -1.06 -7.62 12.39
N VAL A 182 -2.39 -7.46 12.38
CA VAL A 182 -3.23 -7.80 11.22
C VAL A 182 -4.29 -6.75 10.96
N ASP A 183 -4.54 -6.38 9.70
CA ASP A 183 -5.66 -5.45 9.39
C ASP A 183 -7.01 -6.05 9.80
N HIS A 184 -7.79 -5.28 10.57
CA HIS A 184 -9.06 -5.75 11.13
C HIS A 184 -10.11 -6.09 10.07
N ILE A 185 -10.36 -5.17 9.12
CA ILE A 185 -11.47 -5.34 8.18
C ILE A 185 -11.17 -6.47 7.21
N THR A 186 -9.91 -6.55 6.78
CA THR A 186 -9.46 -7.60 5.88
C THR A 186 -9.55 -8.93 6.59
N SER A 187 -8.95 -9.10 7.77
CA SER A 187 -9.00 -10.38 8.50
C SER A 187 -10.44 -10.88 8.73
N VAL A 188 -11.37 -9.99 9.12
CA VAL A 188 -12.80 -10.32 9.36
C VAL A 188 -13.51 -10.83 8.11
N ARG A 189 -13.10 -10.41 6.92
CA ARG A 189 -13.73 -10.81 5.65
C ARG A 189 -13.23 -12.15 5.12
N TYR A 190 -12.06 -12.62 5.56
CA TYR A 190 -11.42 -13.81 5.00
C TYR A 190 -11.82 -15.11 5.71
N PRO A 191 -11.86 -16.24 4.98
CA PRO A 191 -12.05 -17.56 5.58
C PRO A 191 -10.97 -17.86 6.64
N ARG A 192 -11.28 -18.76 7.56
CA ARG A 192 -10.35 -19.28 8.59
C ARG A 192 -9.82 -18.26 9.61
N ARG A 193 -10.43 -17.07 9.72
CA ARG A 193 -10.01 -16.07 10.72
C ARG A 193 -10.03 -16.62 12.14
N LYS A 194 -11.09 -17.32 12.53
CA LYS A 194 -11.25 -17.81 13.91
C LYS A 194 -10.16 -18.81 14.26
N GLU A 195 -9.85 -19.70 13.33
CA GLU A 195 -8.81 -20.72 13.41
C GLU A 195 -7.43 -20.08 13.47
N THR A 196 -7.19 -19.06 12.64
CA THR A 196 -5.93 -18.30 12.65
C THR A 196 -5.70 -17.61 13.99
N VAL A 197 -6.73 -16.91 14.52
CA VAL A 197 -6.67 -16.27 15.83
C VAL A 197 -6.48 -17.29 16.95
N ALA A 198 -7.26 -18.37 16.94
CA ALA A 198 -7.15 -19.43 17.94
C ALA A 198 -5.75 -20.05 17.95
N ARG A 199 -5.11 -20.20 16.77
CA ARG A 199 -3.73 -20.68 16.67
C ARG A 199 -2.72 -19.70 17.25
N LEU A 200 -2.85 -18.40 16.95
CA LEU A 200 -2.01 -17.34 17.54
C LEU A 200 -2.15 -17.29 19.07
N GLU A 201 -3.37 -17.42 19.58
CA GLU A 201 -3.65 -17.46 21.03
C GLU A 201 -3.09 -18.73 21.68
N ALA A 202 -3.29 -19.89 21.05
CA ALA A 202 -2.81 -21.18 21.57
C ALA A 202 -1.29 -21.25 21.63
N MET A 203 -0.59 -20.68 20.64
CA MET A 203 0.87 -20.54 20.68
C MET A 203 1.33 -19.41 21.60
N GLY A 204 0.46 -18.67 22.28
CA GLY A 204 0.85 -17.59 23.19
C GLY A 204 1.55 -16.41 22.50
N ALA A 205 1.27 -16.19 21.21
CA ALA A 205 1.69 -14.99 20.48
C ALA A 205 0.84 -13.78 20.92
N ARG A 206 1.46 -12.61 20.98
CA ARG A 206 0.77 -11.35 21.28
C ARG A 206 0.28 -10.77 19.96
N TRP A 207 -1.01 -10.85 19.68
CA TRP A 207 -1.57 -10.35 18.43
C TRP A 207 -2.55 -9.20 18.64
N GLN A 208 -2.62 -8.29 17.66
CA GLN A 208 -3.63 -7.23 17.64
C GLN A 208 -4.18 -6.94 16.25
N ASP A 209 -5.45 -6.55 16.22
CA ASP A 209 -6.09 -5.96 15.05
C ASP A 209 -5.61 -4.51 14.87
N MET A 210 -5.01 -4.23 13.72
CA MET A 210 -4.71 -2.88 13.28
C MET A 210 -5.96 -2.19 12.77
N LEU A 211 -6.02 -0.89 13.02
CA LEU A 211 -7.06 -0.03 12.48
C LEU A 211 -8.48 -0.59 12.77
N PRO A 212 -8.79 -0.94 14.04
CA PRO A 212 -10.01 -1.64 14.40
C PRO A 212 -11.25 -0.78 14.13
N LEU A 213 -12.27 -1.42 13.54
CA LEU A 213 -13.56 -0.82 13.24
C LEU A 213 -14.63 -1.55 14.05
N ARG A 214 -14.87 -1.08 15.28
CA ARG A 214 -15.84 -1.66 16.22
C ARG A 214 -16.63 -0.52 16.87
N PRO A 215 -17.64 0.05 16.16
CA PRO A 215 -18.40 1.19 16.65
C PRO A 215 -19.00 0.96 18.04
N TRP A 216 -19.44 -0.27 18.33
CA TRP A 216 -20.00 -0.69 19.63
C TRP A 216 -18.99 -0.67 20.79
N ARG A 217 -17.67 -0.55 20.51
CA ARG A 217 -16.59 -0.38 21.50
C ARG A 217 -15.97 1.02 21.45
N GLY A 218 -16.62 1.98 20.79
CA GLY A 218 -16.07 3.34 20.59
C GLY A 218 -14.88 3.41 19.62
N GLN A 219 -14.60 2.32 18.89
CA GLN A 219 -13.51 2.28 17.91
C GLN A 219 -14.08 2.59 16.53
N TRP A 220 -13.98 3.84 16.11
CA TRP A 220 -14.37 4.30 14.78
C TRP A 220 -13.20 4.91 14.03
N GLN A 221 -13.10 4.52 12.77
CA GLN A 221 -12.19 5.06 11.79
C GLN A 221 -12.75 4.79 10.40
N ARG A 222 -12.23 5.46 9.39
CA ARG A 222 -12.69 5.24 8.03
C ARG A 222 -12.49 3.77 7.63
N PRO A 223 -13.52 3.07 7.13
CA PRO A 223 -13.42 1.67 6.74
C PRO A 223 -12.42 1.42 5.61
N ASP A 224 -12.17 2.44 4.80
CA ASP A 224 -11.33 2.39 3.62
C ASP A 224 -9.91 2.92 3.85
N LEU A 225 -9.59 3.44 5.05
CA LEU A 225 -8.20 3.62 5.52
C LEU A 225 -7.74 2.29 6.12
N ARG A 226 -6.83 1.57 5.46
CA ARG A 226 -6.35 0.25 5.90
C ARG A 226 -4.82 0.24 5.98
N ASN A 227 -4.27 -0.70 6.74
CA ASN A 227 -2.83 -0.88 6.80
C ASN A 227 -2.42 -1.98 5.82
N HIS A 228 -1.77 -1.58 4.73
CA HIS A 228 -1.33 -2.45 3.66
C HIS A 228 0.16 -2.83 3.78
N ARG A 229 0.85 -2.44 4.86
CA ARG A 229 2.20 -2.90 5.13
C ARG A 229 2.23 -4.40 5.33
N LYS A 230 3.31 -4.99 4.85
CA LYS A 230 3.64 -6.40 5.01
C LYS A 230 5.11 -6.43 5.38
N LEU A 231 5.40 -6.83 6.61
CA LEU A 231 6.76 -6.92 7.09
C LEU A 231 6.90 -8.02 8.15
N VAL A 232 8.09 -8.58 8.21
CA VAL A 232 8.50 -9.49 9.29
C VAL A 232 9.89 -9.08 9.74
N VAL A 233 10.10 -8.90 11.04
CA VAL A 233 11.41 -8.61 11.61
C VAL A 233 11.75 -9.69 12.63
N ILE A 234 12.94 -10.26 12.48
CA ILE A 234 13.51 -11.25 13.38
C ILE A 234 14.72 -10.62 14.05
N ASP A 235 14.63 -10.47 15.37
CA ASP A 235 15.68 -9.95 16.25
C ASP A 235 16.22 -8.55 15.89
N GLY A 236 15.65 -7.86 14.89
CA GLY A 236 16.21 -6.61 14.35
C GLY A 236 17.42 -6.84 13.43
N ASP A 237 17.70 -8.10 13.07
CA ASP A 237 18.85 -8.53 12.27
C ASP A 237 18.43 -9.03 10.87
N VAL A 238 17.22 -9.59 10.75
CA VAL A 238 16.63 -10.02 9.48
C VAL A 238 15.26 -9.37 9.32
N GLY A 239 15.04 -8.72 8.19
CA GLY A 239 13.79 -8.09 7.81
C GLY A 239 13.23 -8.72 6.54
N PHE A 240 11.91 -8.72 6.43
CA PHE A 240 11.22 -9.04 5.20
C PHE A 240 10.19 -7.97 4.88
N THR A 241 10.00 -7.66 3.60
CA THR A 241 8.87 -6.82 3.15
C THR A 241 8.54 -7.09 1.68
N GLY A 242 7.45 -6.52 1.17
CA GLY A 242 7.05 -6.65 -0.23
C GLY A 242 5.54 -6.73 -0.41
N SER A 243 5.12 -7.47 -1.43
CA SER A 243 3.73 -7.48 -1.89
C SER A 243 2.88 -8.61 -1.30
N LEU A 244 3.52 -9.60 -0.68
CA LEU A 244 2.94 -10.86 -0.20
C LEU A 244 1.90 -10.66 0.93
N ASN A 245 0.68 -11.12 0.69
CA ASN A 245 -0.23 -11.49 1.77
C ASN A 245 0.05 -12.92 2.21
N LEU A 246 0.07 -13.18 3.52
CA LEU A 246 0.36 -14.52 4.04
C LEU A 246 -0.92 -15.38 4.09
N VAL A 247 -1.35 -15.81 2.91
CA VAL A 247 -2.50 -16.70 2.69
C VAL A 247 -2.17 -17.62 1.53
N ASP A 248 -2.85 -18.76 1.43
CA ASP A 248 -2.83 -19.60 0.23
C ASP A 248 -2.95 -18.77 -1.06
N PRO A 249 -2.18 -19.05 -2.12
CA PRO A 249 -2.20 -18.27 -3.37
C PRO A 249 -3.59 -18.14 -4.00
N SER A 250 -4.51 -19.07 -3.75
CA SER A 250 -5.92 -18.97 -4.21
C SER A 250 -6.78 -18.03 -3.36
N TYR A 251 -6.25 -17.52 -2.25
CA TYR A 251 -6.94 -16.75 -1.21
C TYR A 251 -8.10 -17.53 -0.55
N LEU A 252 -8.13 -18.87 -0.71
CA LEU A 252 -9.10 -19.82 -0.15
C LEU A 252 -10.57 -19.57 -0.54
N TRP A 253 -10.85 -18.66 -1.47
CA TRP A 253 -12.20 -18.45 -1.95
C TRP A 253 -12.59 -19.55 -2.93
N SER A 254 -13.73 -20.20 -2.71
CA SER A 254 -14.23 -21.27 -3.59
C SER A 254 -14.33 -20.83 -5.06
N LYS A 255 -14.67 -19.56 -5.33
CA LYS A 255 -14.69 -18.99 -6.68
C LYS A 255 -13.30 -18.87 -7.31
N ASN A 256 -12.25 -18.60 -6.52
CA ASN A 256 -10.89 -18.46 -7.01
C ASN A 256 -10.31 -19.84 -7.30
N VAL A 257 -10.48 -20.79 -6.37
CA VAL A 257 -10.09 -22.20 -6.55
C VAL A 257 -10.73 -22.80 -7.81
N LYS A 258 -12.04 -22.59 -8.00
CA LYS A 258 -12.75 -23.04 -9.22
C LYS A 258 -12.23 -22.42 -10.52
N ARG A 259 -11.69 -21.20 -10.46
CA ARG A 259 -11.12 -20.48 -11.60
C ARG A 259 -9.63 -20.78 -11.81
N GLY A 260 -8.98 -21.47 -10.88
CA GLY A 260 -7.51 -21.58 -10.84
C GLY A 260 -6.82 -20.24 -10.62
N LEU A 261 -7.49 -19.26 -10.01
CA LEU A 261 -6.97 -17.91 -9.82
C LEU A 261 -5.95 -17.92 -8.67
N GLU A 262 -4.71 -17.55 -8.97
CA GLU A 262 -3.62 -17.46 -8.01
C GLU A 262 -2.93 -16.10 -8.10
N TRP A 263 -2.37 -15.62 -7.00
CA TRP A 263 -1.65 -14.36 -6.94
C TRP A 263 -0.15 -14.62 -6.94
N LYS A 264 0.57 -13.89 -7.80
CA LYS A 264 2.03 -13.94 -7.87
C LYS A 264 2.64 -12.70 -7.24
N ASP A 265 3.28 -12.90 -6.10
CA ASP A 265 3.87 -11.87 -5.26
C ASP A 265 5.41 -11.92 -5.27
N THR A 266 6.03 -10.83 -4.84
CA THR A 266 7.47 -10.73 -4.61
C THR A 266 7.73 -10.35 -3.16
N TRP A 267 8.78 -10.94 -2.58
CA TRP A 267 9.17 -10.76 -1.19
C TRP A 267 10.67 -10.51 -1.10
N LEU A 268 11.06 -9.47 -0.37
CA LEU A 268 12.45 -9.08 -0.17
C LEU A 268 12.87 -9.50 1.23
N GLU A 269 13.86 -10.40 1.33
CA GLU A 269 14.64 -10.63 2.55
C GLU A 269 15.77 -9.61 2.60
N VAL A 270 15.96 -8.95 3.74
CA VAL A 270 17.02 -7.98 3.97
C VAL A 270 17.74 -8.29 5.28
N ARG A 271 19.07 -8.19 5.26
CA ARG A 271 19.94 -8.28 6.43
C ARG A 271 20.85 -7.07 6.43
N GLY A 272 20.92 -6.36 7.54
CA GLY A 272 21.75 -5.17 7.65
C GLY A 272 21.10 -4.06 8.44
N PRO A 273 21.73 -2.87 8.47
CA PRO A 273 21.25 -1.72 9.23
C PRO A 273 19.79 -1.33 8.93
N VAL A 274 19.34 -1.46 7.67
CA VAL A 274 17.99 -1.03 7.26
C VAL A 274 16.86 -1.84 7.91
N VAL A 275 17.15 -3.03 8.45
CA VAL A 275 16.17 -3.85 9.19
C VAL A 275 15.64 -3.10 10.42
N ARG A 276 16.46 -2.23 11.03
CA ARG A 276 16.04 -1.40 12.17
C ARG A 276 14.94 -0.41 11.79
N GLU A 277 14.99 0.15 10.58
CA GLU A 277 13.95 1.05 10.09
C GLU A 277 12.62 0.32 9.87
N ILE A 278 12.69 -0.89 9.30
CA ILE A 278 11.52 -1.77 9.14
C ILE A 278 10.91 -2.09 10.52
N ASP A 279 11.75 -2.37 11.51
CA ASP A 279 11.30 -2.68 12.88
C ASP A 279 10.69 -1.45 13.57
N VAL A 280 11.26 -0.26 13.36
CA VAL A 280 10.68 1.00 13.84
C VAL A 280 9.27 1.19 13.30
N LEU A 281 8.99 0.83 12.04
CA LEU A 281 7.62 0.88 11.50
C LEU A 281 6.69 -0.09 12.23
N PHE A 282 7.12 -1.33 12.47
CA PHE A 282 6.32 -2.29 13.25
C PHE A 282 6.03 -1.75 14.67
N LEU A 283 7.06 -1.27 15.36
CA LEU A 283 6.94 -0.74 16.71
C LEU A 283 6.03 0.49 16.76
N SER A 284 6.07 1.32 15.70
CA SER A 284 5.18 2.46 15.52
C SER A 284 3.71 2.05 15.49
N ASP A 285 3.40 1.05 14.67
CA ASP A 285 2.04 0.53 14.54
C ASP A 285 1.61 -0.24 15.78
N TRP A 286 2.52 -1.01 16.41
CA TRP A 286 2.27 -1.70 17.67
C TRP A 286 1.88 -0.70 18.77
N TRP A 287 2.66 0.37 18.95
CA TRP A 287 2.38 1.39 19.94
C TRP A 287 1.11 2.20 19.61
N ALA A 288 0.83 2.43 18.32
CA ALA A 288 -0.41 3.08 17.90
C ALA A 288 -1.64 2.30 18.37
N GLU A 289 -1.62 0.97 18.29
CA GLU A 289 -2.73 0.09 18.70
C GLU A 289 -2.75 -0.24 20.20
N THR A 290 -1.57 -0.43 20.84
CA THR A 290 -1.48 -0.96 22.20
C THR A 290 -1.16 0.07 23.28
N ASN A 291 -0.55 1.20 22.92
CA ASN A 291 0.12 2.13 23.85
C ASN A 291 1.33 1.53 24.59
N GLU A 292 1.83 0.38 24.17
CA GLU A 292 3.01 -0.23 24.75
C GLU A 292 4.24 0.24 23.97
N LEU A 293 5.18 0.87 24.67
CA LEU A 293 6.52 1.13 24.15
C LEU A 293 7.35 -0.12 24.39
N VAL A 294 8.03 -0.57 23.34
CA VAL A 294 8.90 -1.73 23.38
C VAL A 294 10.32 -1.22 23.28
N ASP A 295 11.08 -1.34 24.36
CA ASP A 295 12.51 -1.04 24.33
C ASP A 295 13.23 -2.24 23.72
N GLN A 296 13.77 -2.05 22.52
CA GLN A 296 14.59 -3.04 21.84
C GLN A 296 16.04 -2.60 22.01
N GLY A 297 16.84 -3.44 22.67
CA GLY A 297 18.25 -3.15 22.92
C GLY A 297 18.99 -2.67 21.66
N VAL A 298 19.83 -1.66 21.85
CA VAL A 298 20.65 -1.07 20.79
C VAL A 298 21.93 -1.90 20.67
N GLY A 299 21.99 -2.72 19.63
CA GLY A 299 23.23 -3.37 19.19
C GLY A 299 23.59 -2.85 17.81
N ASP A 300 24.89 -2.76 17.52
CA ASP A 300 25.34 -2.38 16.19
C ASP A 300 24.94 -3.47 15.19
N PRO A 301 24.16 -3.13 14.14
CA PRO A 301 23.75 -4.10 13.15
C PRO A 301 24.97 -4.59 12.36
N ALA A 302 25.01 -5.89 12.06
CA ALA A 302 25.96 -6.43 11.11
C ALA A 302 25.77 -5.77 9.73
N ARG A 303 26.85 -5.63 8.97
CA ARG A 303 26.83 -5.08 7.60
C ARG A 303 27.25 -6.14 6.57
N PRO A 304 26.36 -7.08 6.21
CA PRO A 304 26.73 -8.25 5.42
C PRO A 304 26.83 -8.01 3.90
N GLY A 305 26.50 -6.81 3.40
CA GLY A 305 26.52 -6.53 1.96
C GLY A 305 26.82 -5.07 1.64
N GLU A 306 26.64 -4.68 0.38
CA GLU A 306 26.92 -3.34 -0.13
C GLU A 306 25.68 -2.56 -0.56
N VAL A 307 24.47 -3.12 -0.42
CA VAL A 307 23.24 -2.46 -0.87
C VAL A 307 22.94 -1.27 0.03
N GLU A 308 22.79 -0.10 -0.58
CA GLU A 308 22.28 1.12 0.06
C GLU A 308 20.76 1.16 -0.09
N ALA A 309 20.06 1.48 1.00
CA ALA A 309 18.61 1.40 1.04
C ALA A 309 17.99 2.48 1.92
N SER A 310 16.80 2.94 1.53
CA SER A 310 15.94 3.80 2.37
C SER A 310 14.57 3.17 2.53
N VAL A 311 14.07 3.10 3.76
CA VAL A 311 12.67 2.76 4.02
C VAL A 311 11.80 4.00 3.87
N VAL A 312 10.75 3.88 3.07
CA VAL A 312 9.85 4.96 2.66
C VAL A 312 8.43 4.59 3.06
N PRO A 313 8.03 4.86 4.31
CA PRO A 313 6.67 4.67 4.75
C PRO A 313 5.76 5.75 4.15
N SER A 314 4.51 5.37 3.84
CA SER A 314 3.47 6.30 3.40
C SER A 314 2.14 6.02 4.09
N GLY A 315 1.13 6.86 3.80
CA GLY A 315 -0.23 6.74 4.29
C GLY A 315 -0.70 7.95 5.11
N PRO A 316 -1.88 7.86 5.75
CA PRO A 316 -2.61 9.02 6.30
C PRO A 316 -1.96 9.64 7.55
N GLY A 317 -0.82 9.11 8.00
CA GLY A 317 0.00 9.71 9.04
C GLY A 317 1.29 10.35 8.55
N PHE A 318 1.56 10.32 7.25
CA PHE A 318 2.63 11.06 6.59
C PHE A 318 1.99 12.12 5.69
N GLU A 319 2.25 13.41 5.96
CA GLU A 319 1.61 14.50 5.21
C GLU A 319 2.21 14.72 3.81
N GLY A 320 3.39 14.15 3.54
CA GLY A 320 4.20 14.44 2.36
C GLY A 320 3.88 13.67 1.08
N GLU A 321 2.95 12.69 1.09
CA GLU A 321 2.76 11.72 -0.02
C GLU A 321 4.11 11.10 -0.46
N ASN A 322 4.88 10.63 0.53
CA ASN A 322 6.32 10.29 0.41
C ASN A 322 6.63 9.33 -0.75
N ASN A 323 5.84 8.26 -0.89
CA ASN A 323 6.01 7.29 -1.97
C ASN A 323 5.71 7.91 -3.34
N LEU A 324 4.63 8.68 -3.49
CA LEU A 324 4.32 9.37 -4.75
C LEU A 324 5.48 10.26 -5.19
N ARG A 325 6.03 11.08 -4.28
CA ARG A 325 7.15 11.97 -4.60
C ARG A 325 8.40 11.20 -5.03
N LEU A 326 8.79 10.18 -4.27
CA LEU A 326 9.91 9.33 -4.65
C LEU A 326 9.72 8.75 -6.06
N PHE A 327 8.52 8.22 -6.35
CA PHE A 327 8.24 7.58 -7.63
C PHE A 327 8.36 8.60 -8.77
N LEU A 328 7.86 9.83 -8.56
CA LEU A 328 7.96 10.92 -9.54
C LEU A 328 9.43 11.31 -9.79
N GLU A 329 10.23 11.50 -8.74
CA GLU A 329 11.65 11.89 -8.88
C GLU A 329 12.45 10.83 -9.65
N CYS A 330 12.27 9.54 -9.36
CA CYS A 330 12.92 8.47 -10.11
C CYS A 330 12.48 8.42 -11.59
N ILE A 331 11.19 8.62 -11.88
CA ILE A 331 10.68 8.65 -13.28
C ILE A 331 11.20 9.88 -14.05
N HIS A 332 11.35 11.02 -13.37
CA HIS A 332 11.86 12.25 -13.98
C HIS A 332 13.35 12.19 -14.28
N THR A 333 14.11 11.47 -13.45
CA THR A 333 15.57 11.34 -13.56
C THR A 333 15.99 10.20 -14.50
N ALA A 334 15.13 9.23 -14.76
CA ALA A 334 15.42 8.13 -15.67
C ALA A 334 15.76 8.59 -17.11
N VAL A 335 16.80 7.99 -17.69
CA VAL A 335 17.36 8.36 -19.00
C VAL A 335 17.32 7.27 -20.07
N ASP A 336 17.27 5.99 -19.69
CA ASP A 336 17.32 4.85 -20.62
C ASP A 336 16.05 4.00 -20.54
N ARG A 337 15.72 3.47 -19.36
CA ARG A 337 14.63 2.50 -19.20
C ARG A 337 13.93 2.60 -17.85
N ILE A 338 12.60 2.46 -17.89
CA ILE A 338 11.75 2.30 -16.71
C ILE A 338 10.96 1.00 -16.85
N THR A 339 11.13 0.09 -15.91
CA THR A 339 10.29 -1.11 -15.78
C THR A 339 9.35 -0.90 -14.60
N ILE A 340 8.03 -1.02 -14.82
CA ILE A 340 7.00 -0.87 -13.79
C ILE A 340 6.21 -2.18 -13.69
N VAL A 341 6.15 -2.76 -12.50
CA VAL A 341 5.27 -3.89 -12.20
C VAL A 341 4.29 -3.48 -11.10
N SER A 342 3.00 -3.46 -11.41
CA SER A 342 1.95 -3.13 -10.43
C SER A 342 0.64 -3.86 -10.78
N PRO A 343 -0.02 -4.53 -9.81
CA PRO A 343 -1.33 -5.16 -10.04
C PRO A 343 -2.41 -4.14 -10.37
N TYR A 344 -2.32 -2.96 -9.75
CA TYR A 344 -3.28 -1.88 -9.86
C TYR A 344 -2.54 -0.62 -10.30
N PHE A 345 -2.88 -0.14 -11.48
CA PHE A 345 -2.29 1.02 -12.13
C PHE A 345 -3.42 2.00 -12.42
N VAL A 346 -3.74 2.82 -11.44
CA VAL A 346 -4.74 3.89 -11.52
C VAL A 346 -4.04 5.19 -11.09
N PRO A 347 -3.05 5.64 -11.88
CA PRO A 347 -2.19 6.76 -11.49
C PRO A 347 -2.99 8.05 -11.37
N ASP A 348 -2.49 8.95 -10.52
CA ASP A 348 -2.95 10.33 -10.53
C ASP A 348 -2.38 11.09 -11.74
N ASP A 349 -2.80 12.34 -11.90
CA ASP A 349 -2.39 13.15 -13.05
C ASP A 349 -0.87 13.35 -13.07
N ALA A 350 -0.24 13.59 -11.91
CA ALA A 350 1.21 13.79 -11.82
C ALA A 350 1.98 12.55 -12.27
N MET A 351 1.59 11.37 -11.77
CA MET A 351 2.19 10.09 -12.15
C MET A 351 1.96 9.78 -13.64
N SER A 352 0.75 10.04 -14.15
CA SER A 352 0.43 9.88 -15.57
C SER A 352 1.31 10.76 -16.45
N TYR A 353 1.49 12.03 -16.09
CA TYR A 353 2.36 12.95 -16.81
C TYR A 353 3.82 12.55 -16.72
N ALA A 354 4.32 12.12 -15.57
CA ALA A 354 5.71 11.69 -15.41
C ALA A 354 6.03 10.51 -16.34
N ILE A 355 5.19 9.48 -16.33
CA ILE A 355 5.35 8.26 -17.15
C ILE A 355 5.25 8.58 -18.65
N THR A 356 4.21 9.30 -19.06
CA THR A 356 4.05 9.67 -20.47
C THR A 356 5.14 10.61 -20.95
N SER A 357 5.59 11.55 -20.12
CA SER A 357 6.72 12.42 -20.44
C SER A 357 8.01 11.63 -20.59
N ALA A 358 8.28 10.64 -19.73
CA ALA A 358 9.45 9.77 -19.88
C ALA A 358 9.44 9.04 -21.22
N ALA A 359 8.33 8.40 -21.58
CA ALA A 359 8.17 7.75 -22.88
C ALA A 359 8.38 8.73 -24.06
N MET A 360 7.81 9.94 -23.97
CA MET A 360 7.99 10.99 -24.98
C MET A 360 9.41 11.56 -25.06
N ARG A 361 10.20 11.49 -23.98
CA ARG A 361 11.64 11.82 -23.99
C ARG A 361 12.48 10.74 -24.68
N GLY A 362 11.90 9.59 -25.01
CA GLY A 362 12.59 8.45 -25.62
C GLY A 362 13.05 7.38 -24.63
N VAL A 363 12.72 7.51 -23.34
CA VAL A 363 12.99 6.49 -22.33
C VAL A 363 12.10 5.27 -22.61
N GLN A 364 12.66 4.06 -22.61
CA GLN A 364 11.88 2.85 -22.78
C GLN A 364 11.06 2.58 -21.52
N VAL A 365 9.73 2.70 -21.60
CA VAL A 365 8.84 2.39 -20.48
C VAL A 365 8.09 1.09 -20.72
N ASP A 366 8.32 0.09 -19.88
CA ASP A 366 7.58 -1.17 -19.85
C ASP A 366 6.67 -1.24 -18.60
N LEU A 367 5.36 -1.38 -18.81
CA LEU A 367 4.36 -1.58 -17.75
C LEU A 367 3.85 -3.03 -17.77
N PHE A 368 4.08 -3.76 -16.69
CA PHE A 368 3.55 -5.11 -16.47
C PHE A 368 2.29 -5.04 -15.62
N ALA A 369 1.21 -5.56 -16.18
CA ALA A 369 -0.11 -5.63 -15.58
C ALA A 369 -0.69 -7.05 -15.74
N SER A 370 -1.74 -7.38 -14.98
CA SER A 370 -2.43 -8.66 -15.15
C SER A 370 -3.36 -8.64 -16.36
N ALA A 371 -3.41 -9.73 -17.13
CA ALA A 371 -4.45 -9.91 -18.17
C ALA A 371 -5.86 -10.03 -17.56
N ILE A 372 -5.94 -10.49 -16.30
CA ILE A 372 -7.17 -10.71 -15.54
C ILE A 372 -7.20 -9.88 -14.25
N GLY A 373 -8.39 -9.45 -13.84
CA GLY A 373 -8.61 -8.74 -12.59
C GLY A 373 -9.31 -9.60 -11.53
N ASP A 374 -8.93 -9.41 -10.27
CA ASP A 374 -9.65 -9.89 -9.08
C ASP A 374 -10.69 -8.87 -8.59
N GLN A 375 -10.42 -7.58 -8.77
CA GLN A 375 -11.31 -6.47 -8.47
C GLN A 375 -11.86 -5.85 -9.76
N PHE A 376 -13.14 -6.10 -10.05
CA PHE A 376 -13.80 -5.68 -11.29
C PHE A 376 -13.63 -4.17 -11.58
N TRP A 377 -13.97 -3.31 -10.61
CA TRP A 377 -13.90 -1.86 -10.81
C TRP A 377 -12.47 -1.36 -10.99
N THR A 378 -11.51 -1.91 -10.24
CA THR A 378 -10.10 -1.51 -10.33
C THR A 378 -9.48 -1.95 -11.65
N PHE A 379 -9.77 -3.16 -12.08
CA PHE A 379 -9.34 -3.69 -13.37
C PHE A 379 -9.81 -2.83 -14.54
N HIS A 380 -11.09 -2.44 -14.55
CA HIS A 380 -11.65 -1.59 -15.60
C HIS A 380 -11.18 -0.12 -15.50
N ALA A 381 -10.96 0.39 -14.28
CA ALA A 381 -10.41 1.74 -14.08
C ALA A 381 -8.98 1.84 -14.63
N GLN A 382 -8.11 0.90 -14.31
CA GLN A 382 -6.75 0.82 -14.85
C GLN A 382 -6.72 0.79 -16.38
N ARG A 383 -7.56 -0.07 -16.96
CA ARG A 383 -7.71 -0.21 -18.41
C ARG A 383 -8.06 1.10 -19.12
N SER A 384 -8.78 2.01 -18.45
CA SER A 384 -9.10 3.33 -19.01
C SER A 384 -7.88 4.21 -19.31
N TYR A 385 -6.72 3.94 -18.70
CA TYR A 385 -5.46 4.67 -18.92
C TYR A 385 -4.62 4.09 -20.07
N TYR A 386 -4.89 2.86 -20.51
CA TYR A 386 -4.03 2.16 -21.48
C TYR A 386 -3.90 2.90 -22.81
N GLU A 387 -4.97 3.51 -23.31
CA GLU A 387 -4.90 4.25 -24.57
C GLU A 387 -3.91 5.42 -24.50
N THR A 388 -3.98 6.20 -23.42
CA THR A 388 -3.08 7.34 -23.20
C THR A 388 -1.64 6.89 -23.10
N LEU A 389 -1.38 5.80 -22.37
CA LEU A 389 -0.04 5.22 -22.23
C LEU A 389 0.52 4.70 -23.56
N LEU A 390 -0.26 3.90 -24.29
CA LEU A 390 0.13 3.31 -25.57
C LEU A 390 0.44 4.39 -26.61
N ARG A 391 -0.39 5.45 -26.66
CA ARG A 391 -0.15 6.60 -27.56
C ARG A 391 1.11 7.39 -27.19
N ALA A 392 1.51 7.40 -25.92
CA ALA A 392 2.74 8.05 -25.48
C ALA A 392 4.00 7.20 -25.74
N GLY A 393 3.86 5.94 -26.14
CA GLY A 393 4.97 5.02 -26.40
C GLY A 393 5.29 4.07 -25.24
N VAL A 394 4.45 4.00 -24.21
CA VAL A 394 4.58 3.02 -23.13
C VAL A 394 4.20 1.64 -23.65
N ARG A 395 5.03 0.62 -23.38
CA ARG A 395 4.78 -0.77 -23.75
C ARG A 395 4.05 -1.47 -22.60
N ILE A 396 2.89 -2.04 -22.88
CA ILE A 396 2.06 -2.70 -21.86
C ILE A 396 2.14 -4.22 -22.05
N TRP A 397 2.53 -4.93 -21.01
CA TRP A 397 2.64 -6.38 -20.95
C TRP A 397 1.56 -6.94 -20.04
N LEU A 398 0.67 -7.76 -20.60
CA LEU A 398 -0.41 -8.41 -19.88
C LEU A 398 0.00 -9.83 -19.48
N TYR A 399 0.28 -10.03 -18.20
CA TYR A 399 0.68 -11.31 -17.63
C TYR A 399 -0.45 -12.33 -17.72
N ARG A 400 -0.10 -13.55 -18.15
CA ARG A 400 -1.06 -14.60 -18.53
C ARG A 400 -2.10 -14.94 -17.45
N GLU A 401 -3.32 -15.22 -17.91
CA GLU A 401 -4.34 -15.87 -17.10
C GLU A 401 -3.95 -17.33 -16.78
N PRO A 402 -4.41 -17.92 -15.66
CA PRO A 402 -5.30 -17.34 -14.63
C PRO A 402 -4.55 -16.66 -13.47
N ILE A 403 -3.32 -16.16 -13.66
CA ILE A 403 -2.54 -15.57 -12.57
C ILE A 403 -2.81 -14.06 -12.47
N VAL A 404 -3.03 -13.58 -11.24
CA VAL A 404 -3.01 -12.16 -10.89
C VAL A 404 -1.57 -11.80 -10.51
N LEU A 405 -0.89 -11.05 -11.37
CA LEU A 405 0.42 -10.49 -11.06
C LEU A 405 0.26 -9.40 -9.99
N HIS A 406 0.73 -9.68 -8.77
CA HIS A 406 0.58 -8.84 -7.60
C HIS A 406 1.92 -8.30 -7.07
N SER A 407 3.02 -8.58 -7.77
CA SER A 407 4.33 -7.96 -7.53
C SER A 407 4.28 -6.44 -7.69
N LYS A 408 5.09 -5.73 -6.90
CA LYS A 408 5.10 -4.26 -6.83
C LYS A 408 6.53 -3.75 -6.77
N PHE A 409 7.08 -3.45 -7.93
CA PHE A 409 8.41 -2.88 -8.01
C PHE A 409 8.58 -2.04 -9.27
N MET A 410 9.56 -1.15 -9.22
CA MET A 410 10.04 -0.38 -10.36
C MET A 410 11.55 -0.48 -10.46
N VAL A 411 12.08 -0.50 -11.68
CA VAL A 411 13.52 -0.48 -11.97
C VAL A 411 13.80 0.66 -12.93
N PHE A 412 14.84 1.41 -12.64
CA PHE A 412 15.24 2.61 -13.37
C PHE A 412 16.68 2.46 -13.84
N ASP A 413 16.87 2.53 -15.16
CA ASP A 413 18.17 2.52 -15.85
C ASP A 413 19.11 1.35 -15.51
N GLY A 414 18.60 0.30 -14.86
CA GLY A 414 19.40 -0.83 -14.38
C GLY A 414 20.28 -0.53 -13.17
N GLU A 415 20.10 0.63 -12.52
CA GLU A 415 20.96 1.09 -11.42
C GLU A 415 20.24 1.17 -10.07
N HIS A 416 18.98 1.56 -10.08
CA HIS A 416 18.19 1.73 -8.86
C HIS A 416 16.79 1.19 -9.01
N SER A 417 16.17 0.85 -7.88
CA SER A 417 14.87 0.21 -7.87
C SER A 417 14.05 0.61 -6.67
N ILE A 418 12.73 0.56 -6.85
CA ILE A 418 11.76 0.74 -5.78
C ILE A 418 11.04 -0.59 -5.59
N PHE A 419 10.97 -1.06 -4.35
CA PHE A 419 10.33 -2.33 -4.00
C PHE A 419 9.42 -2.18 -2.78
N GLY A 420 8.23 -2.76 -2.77
CA GLY A 420 7.41 -2.70 -1.56
C GLY A 420 5.96 -3.16 -1.70
N SER A 421 5.10 -2.58 -0.88
CA SER A 421 3.68 -2.91 -0.80
C SER A 421 2.75 -1.95 -1.56
N SER A 422 3.26 -0.77 -1.94
CA SER A 422 2.49 0.31 -2.58
C SER A 422 2.12 -0.02 -4.02
N ASN A 423 0.85 0.16 -4.38
CA ASN A 423 0.44 0.22 -5.79
C ASN A 423 0.70 1.62 -6.37
N ILE A 424 0.42 1.77 -7.66
CA ILE A 424 0.37 3.06 -8.36
C ILE A 424 -1.10 3.49 -8.44
N ASP A 425 -1.68 3.84 -7.28
CA ASP A 425 -3.04 4.32 -7.14
C ASP A 425 -3.19 5.36 -6.01
N MET A 426 -4.28 6.15 -6.07
CA MET A 426 -4.53 7.23 -5.10
C MET A 426 -4.60 6.72 -3.66
N ARG A 427 -5.14 5.51 -3.47
CA ARG A 427 -5.23 4.89 -2.15
C ARG A 427 -3.85 4.63 -1.55
N SER A 428 -2.93 4.06 -2.31
CA SER A 428 -1.57 3.75 -1.87
C SER A 428 -0.75 5.02 -1.65
N PHE A 429 -1.05 6.11 -2.36
CA PHE A 429 -0.36 7.40 -2.18
C PHE A 429 -0.80 8.19 -0.94
N GLY A 430 -2.04 8.04 -0.48
CA GLY A 430 -2.54 8.89 0.62
C GLY A 430 -3.48 8.27 1.65
N LEU A 431 -4.10 7.11 1.37
CA LEU A 431 -5.13 6.53 2.23
C LEU A 431 -4.67 5.28 2.99
N ASN A 432 -3.90 4.42 2.34
CA ASN A 432 -3.37 3.20 2.92
C ASN A 432 -2.01 3.46 3.54
N PHE A 433 -1.75 2.80 4.67
CA PHE A 433 -0.38 2.71 5.15
C PHE A 433 0.37 1.72 4.26
N GLU A 434 1.47 2.15 3.67
CA GLU A 434 2.34 1.32 2.85
C GLU A 434 3.79 1.40 3.35
N ILE A 435 4.61 0.47 2.85
CA ILE A 435 6.05 0.46 2.98
C ILE A 435 6.65 0.28 1.59
N SER A 436 7.56 1.18 1.21
CA SER A 436 8.39 1.04 0.01
C SER A 436 9.86 1.15 0.42
N MET A 437 10.75 0.61 -0.39
CA MET A 437 12.19 0.73 -0.22
C MET A 437 12.79 1.25 -1.51
N LEU A 438 13.58 2.32 -1.42
CA LEU A 438 14.55 2.66 -2.46
C LEU A 438 15.76 1.76 -2.24
N LEU A 439 16.17 1.03 -3.27
CA LEU A 439 17.32 0.12 -3.28
C LEU A 439 18.27 0.57 -4.38
N GLU A 440 19.46 1.01 -3.99
CA GLU A 440 20.52 1.41 -4.91
C GLU A 440 21.41 0.21 -5.25
N GLY A 441 21.97 0.24 -6.47
CA GLY A 441 23.00 -0.67 -6.92
C GLY A 441 22.53 -1.60 -8.05
N PRO A 442 23.41 -1.83 -9.05
CA PRO A 442 23.06 -2.58 -10.26
C PRO A 442 22.73 -4.04 -10.00
N GLU A 443 23.22 -4.62 -8.89
CA GLU A 443 22.89 -6.00 -8.50
C GLU A 443 21.39 -6.16 -8.22
N MET A 444 20.79 -5.24 -7.46
CA MET A 444 19.37 -5.32 -7.09
C MET A 444 18.47 -4.95 -8.26
N ALA A 445 18.82 -3.90 -9.00
CA ALA A 445 18.14 -3.52 -10.23
C ALA A 445 18.18 -4.65 -11.26
N GLY A 446 19.34 -5.31 -11.44
CA GLY A 446 19.51 -6.46 -12.32
C GLY A 446 18.62 -7.65 -11.94
N ARG A 447 18.58 -8.03 -10.66
CA ARG A 447 17.71 -9.13 -10.17
C ARG A 447 16.23 -8.86 -10.42
N LEU A 448 15.76 -7.64 -10.16
CA LEU A 448 14.38 -7.25 -10.44
C LEU A 448 14.09 -7.21 -11.94
N GLN A 449 15.06 -6.78 -12.75
CA GLN A 449 14.94 -6.78 -14.20
C GLN A 449 14.86 -8.20 -14.76
N GLU A 450 15.58 -9.17 -14.18
CA GLU A 450 15.46 -10.59 -14.52
C GLU A 450 14.07 -11.16 -14.20
N ILE A 451 13.50 -10.80 -13.04
CA ILE A 451 12.12 -11.15 -12.68
C ILE A 451 11.15 -10.57 -13.71
N ALA A 452 11.27 -9.28 -14.03
CA ALA A 452 10.43 -8.63 -15.05
C ALA A 452 10.57 -9.30 -16.42
N GLU A 453 11.76 -9.81 -16.77
CA GLU A 453 11.96 -10.49 -18.05
C GLU A 453 11.42 -11.92 -18.07
N ARG A 454 11.34 -12.60 -16.92
CA ARG A 454 10.49 -13.80 -16.80
C ARG A 454 9.02 -13.43 -16.98
N TYR A 455 8.56 -12.33 -16.40
CA TYR A 455 7.19 -11.85 -16.60
C TYR A 455 6.89 -11.52 -18.05
N ARG A 456 7.83 -10.93 -18.79
CA ARG A 456 7.68 -10.63 -20.22
C ARG A 456 7.45 -11.89 -21.04
N ARG A 457 8.22 -12.95 -20.79
CA ARG A 457 8.08 -14.24 -21.49
C ARG A 457 6.72 -14.92 -21.26
N GLU A 458 6.08 -14.61 -20.14
CA GLU A 458 4.74 -15.11 -19.78
C GLU A 458 3.62 -14.08 -20.03
N SER A 459 3.94 -12.96 -20.69
CA SER A 459 2.99 -11.90 -21.01
C SER A 459 2.72 -11.80 -22.50
N SER A 460 1.56 -11.25 -22.86
CA SER A 460 1.32 -10.73 -24.20
C SER A 460 1.52 -9.22 -24.24
N GLU A 461 2.12 -8.72 -25.32
CA GLU A 461 2.22 -7.26 -25.55
C GLU A 461 0.85 -6.75 -26.02
N LEU A 462 0.32 -5.75 -25.32
CA LEU A 462 -0.88 -5.05 -25.74
C LEU A 462 -0.49 -3.92 -26.70
N THR A 463 -0.91 -4.02 -27.96
CA THR A 463 -0.66 -3.00 -28.97
C THR A 463 -1.78 -1.95 -29.00
N LEU A 464 -1.47 -0.75 -29.49
CA LEU A 464 -2.46 0.32 -29.66
C LEU A 464 -3.57 -0.12 -30.63
N GLU A 465 -3.21 -0.81 -31.71
CA GLU A 465 -4.13 -1.33 -32.72
C GLU A 465 -5.14 -2.29 -32.08
N ALA A 466 -4.66 -3.31 -31.37
CA ALA A 466 -5.52 -4.27 -30.67
C ALA A 466 -6.38 -3.58 -29.61
N TRP A 467 -5.84 -2.59 -28.92
CA TRP A 467 -6.59 -1.82 -27.92
C TRP A 467 -7.74 -1.03 -28.56
N LEU A 468 -7.54 -0.38 -29.70
CA LEU A 468 -8.56 0.42 -30.38
C LEU A 468 -9.68 -0.43 -31.00
N GLU A 469 -9.39 -1.68 -31.36
CA GLU A 469 -10.38 -2.63 -31.90
C GLU A 469 -11.31 -3.23 -30.83
N ARG A 470 -11.08 -2.96 -29.54
CA ARG A 470 -11.87 -3.54 -28.44
C ARG A 470 -13.37 -3.18 -28.53
N PRO A 471 -14.29 -4.07 -28.09
CA PRO A 471 -15.73 -3.83 -28.18
C PRO A 471 -16.17 -2.54 -27.48
N ARG A 472 -17.06 -1.76 -28.14
CA ARG A 472 -17.58 -0.48 -27.61
C ARG A 472 -18.20 -0.59 -26.22
N VAL A 473 -18.84 -1.71 -25.92
CA VAL A 473 -19.40 -1.98 -24.59
C VAL A 473 -18.30 -2.00 -23.53
N GLY A 474 -17.17 -2.66 -23.81
CA GLY A 474 -16.00 -2.65 -22.93
C GLY A 474 -15.42 -1.25 -22.75
N GLN A 475 -15.35 -0.44 -23.81
CA GLN A 475 -14.89 0.95 -23.74
C GLN A 475 -15.76 1.79 -22.81
N ILE A 476 -17.09 1.63 -22.87
CA ILE A 476 -18.02 2.33 -21.98
C ILE A 476 -17.78 1.91 -20.53
N PHE A 477 -17.64 0.62 -20.26
CA PHE A 477 -17.36 0.14 -18.90
C PHE A 477 -16.03 0.66 -18.34
N ASP A 478 -14.96 0.62 -19.13
CA ASP A 478 -13.64 1.16 -18.73
C ASP A 478 -13.76 2.66 -18.38
N ASN A 479 -14.45 3.44 -19.22
CA ASN A 479 -14.65 4.87 -19.00
C ASN A 479 -15.52 5.18 -17.77
N VAL A 480 -16.57 4.39 -17.53
CA VAL A 480 -17.40 4.54 -16.32
C VAL A 480 -16.60 4.15 -15.07
N ALA A 481 -15.83 3.07 -15.14
CA ALA A 481 -14.97 2.65 -14.04
C ALA A 481 -13.91 3.70 -13.70
N ARG A 482 -13.40 4.46 -14.67
CA ARG A 482 -12.51 5.60 -14.44
C ARG A 482 -13.11 6.64 -13.49
N LEU A 483 -14.43 6.84 -13.47
CA LEU A 483 -15.07 7.78 -12.52
C LEU A 483 -14.90 7.32 -11.06
N THR A 484 -14.64 6.04 -10.84
CA THR A 484 -14.37 5.48 -9.52
C THR A 484 -12.90 5.61 -9.10
N SER A 485 -12.00 6.07 -9.98
CA SER A 485 -10.56 6.27 -9.69
C SER A 485 -10.29 7.25 -8.55
N ALA A 486 -11.20 8.20 -8.29
CA ALA A 486 -11.08 9.12 -7.15
C ALA A 486 -11.43 8.46 -5.79
N LEU A 487 -11.99 7.24 -5.83
CA LEU A 487 -12.38 6.43 -4.66
C LEU A 487 -11.49 5.16 -4.51
N GLN A 488 -10.86 4.75 -5.61
CA GLN A 488 -9.80 3.74 -5.70
C GLN A 488 -8.43 4.39 -5.52
#